data_AF-A0A353LJV3-F1
#
_entry.id   AF-A0A353LJV3-F1
#
_cell.length_a   1.000
_cell.length_b   1.000
_cell.length_c   1.000
_cell.angle_alpha   90.00
_cell.angle_beta   90.00
_cell.angle_gamma   90.00
#
_symmetry.space_group_name_H-M   'P 1'
#
loop_
_entity.id
_entity.type
_entity.pdbx_description
1 polymer ?
#
loop_
_entity_poly.entity_id
_entity_poly.type
_entity_poly.pdbx_seq_one_letter_code
_entity_poly.pdbx_strand_id
1 'polypeptide(L)'
;ADLFIEINSRTGLGLTFFCFGQLSAKQGSYQEALIFLNNAYNTLKETSDKLNWMEVCFTLGNTYKKLSQYGEAEKYLVEGLEIAKQLNLPFYLKNAYSDLSELYYLQNRPALAQQYHVVSHSFDNLVNRNETQTILFNAFADYEKAESKKQLTGLKTVFDAKTNQQRILIVAFIVIIILLIIIFLINNRYTTMKKQKEKSLVEITKLKSDFYTNITHEFKTPISIIIGLAEKLKKTIGESKSAHNLIDLDIIGRQSENLLFLVNEILTVSKIQTRNRIHWVNGNIVSHLRYLHSCFVDFAETKKITYLFHSSTD
;
A
#
# COMPACT_ATOMS: atom_id res chain seq x y z
N ALA A 1 9.64 -33.04 31.89
CA ALA A 1 10.28 -34.36 31.99
C ALA A 1 10.30 -35.04 30.63
N ASP A 2 9.14 -35.14 29.96
CA ASP A 2 8.96 -35.82 28.66
C ASP A 2 9.93 -35.35 27.56
N LEU A 3 10.15 -34.03 27.43
CA LEU A 3 11.11 -33.49 26.47
C LEU A 3 12.55 -33.97 26.71
N PHE A 4 13.00 -34.09 27.96
CA PHE A 4 14.36 -34.54 28.31
C PHE A 4 14.54 -36.06 28.21
N ILE A 5 13.45 -36.81 28.36
CA ILE A 5 13.38 -38.25 28.09
C ILE A 5 13.54 -38.49 26.58
N GLU A 6 12.89 -37.68 25.74
CA GLU A 6 13.02 -37.76 24.27
C GLU A 6 14.44 -37.42 23.76
N ILE A 7 15.17 -36.50 24.42
CA ILE A 7 16.55 -36.14 24.04
C ILE A 7 17.64 -36.91 24.82
N ASN A 8 17.27 -37.91 25.61
CA ASN A 8 18.16 -38.77 26.41
C ASN A 8 19.16 -38.02 27.31
N SER A 9 18.81 -36.82 27.78
CA SER A 9 19.67 -36.02 28.65
C SER A 9 19.42 -36.36 30.11
N ARG A 10 20.25 -37.26 30.66
CA ARG A 10 20.18 -37.66 32.09
C ARG A 10 20.34 -36.46 33.02
N THR A 11 21.22 -35.52 32.71
CA THR A 11 21.39 -34.27 33.49
C THR A 11 20.13 -33.41 33.46
N GLY A 12 19.52 -33.20 32.30
CA GLY A 12 18.29 -32.42 32.18
C GLY A 12 17.10 -33.06 32.90
N LEU A 13 17.00 -34.39 32.87
CA LEU A 13 16.00 -35.14 33.62
C LEU A 13 16.23 -35.03 35.14
N GLY A 14 17.46 -35.19 35.60
CA GLY A 14 17.85 -35.02 37.00
C GLY A 14 17.55 -33.62 37.54
N LEU A 15 17.87 -32.58 36.77
CA LEU A 15 17.54 -31.18 37.10
C LEU A 15 16.03 -30.93 37.18
N THR A 16 15.25 -31.57 36.30
CA THR A 16 13.79 -31.45 36.34
C THR A 16 13.23 -32.01 37.65
N PHE A 17 13.68 -33.20 38.06
CA PHE A 17 13.31 -33.77 39.36
C PHE A 17 13.80 -32.92 40.52
N PHE A 18 15.00 -32.34 40.42
CA PHE A 18 15.53 -31.46 41.44
C PHE A 18 14.66 -30.22 41.66
N CYS A 19 14.24 -29.57 40.57
CA CYS A 19 13.33 -28.42 40.61
C CYS A 19 11.99 -28.77 41.26
N PHE A 20 11.38 -29.91 40.92
CA PHE A 20 10.14 -30.37 41.57
C PHE A 20 10.35 -30.63 43.06
N GLY A 21 11.46 -31.27 43.43
CA GLY A 21 11.82 -31.50 44.83
C GLY A 21 11.98 -30.21 45.64
N GLN A 22 12.66 -29.22 45.10
CA GLN A 22 12.80 -27.90 45.73
C GLN A 22 11.46 -27.18 45.88
N LEU A 23 10.59 -27.27 44.86
CA LEU A 23 9.27 -26.66 44.90
C LEU A 23 8.39 -27.29 45.99
N SER A 24 8.34 -28.63 46.05
CA SER A 24 7.60 -29.36 47.09
C SER A 24 8.16 -29.08 48.49
N ALA A 25 9.49 -28.97 48.64
CA ALA A 25 10.12 -28.64 49.93
C ALA A 25 9.73 -27.22 50.40
N LYS A 26 9.65 -26.25 49.48
CA LYS A 26 9.20 -24.88 49.80
C LYS A 26 7.72 -24.81 50.20
N GLN A 27 6.89 -25.70 49.65
CA GLN A 27 5.48 -25.80 50.02
C GLN A 27 5.25 -26.51 51.38
N GLY A 28 6.32 -27.02 52.01
CA GLY A 28 6.25 -27.75 53.28
C GLY A 28 5.93 -29.25 53.12
N SER A 29 5.71 -29.72 51.89
CA SER A 29 5.47 -31.13 51.56
C SER A 29 6.80 -31.92 51.52
N TYR A 30 7.46 -32.04 52.67
CA TYR A 30 8.81 -32.61 52.74
C TYR A 30 8.91 -34.08 52.32
N GLN A 31 7.88 -34.90 52.58
CA GLN A 31 7.87 -36.30 52.15
C GLN A 31 7.77 -36.44 50.62
N GLU A 32 6.97 -35.60 49.98
CA GLU A 32 6.86 -35.54 48.52
C GLU A 32 8.16 -35.01 47.90
N ALA A 33 8.76 -33.98 48.52
CA ALA A 33 10.05 -33.45 48.11
C ALA A 33 11.13 -34.55 48.09
N LEU A 34 11.19 -35.42 49.11
CA LEU A 34 12.15 -36.52 49.15
C LEU A 34 12.00 -37.48 47.97
N ILE A 35 10.79 -37.75 47.49
CA ILE A 35 10.58 -38.64 46.33
C ILE A 35 11.28 -38.05 45.10
N PHE A 36 11.01 -36.78 44.80
CA PHE A 36 11.62 -36.08 43.67
C PHE A 36 13.13 -35.91 43.83
N LEU A 37 13.60 -35.55 45.03
CA LEU A 37 15.01 -35.36 45.31
C LEU A 37 15.81 -36.66 45.25
N ASN A 38 15.25 -37.80 45.70
CA ASN A 38 15.92 -39.11 45.56
C ASN A 38 16.02 -39.54 44.10
N ASN A 39 15.00 -39.27 43.28
CA ASN A 39 15.05 -39.50 41.83
C ASN A 39 16.12 -38.61 41.18
N ALA A 40 16.21 -37.33 41.58
CA ALA A 40 17.26 -36.42 41.12
C ALA A 40 18.66 -36.94 41.50
N TYR A 41 18.84 -37.39 42.75
CA TYR A 41 20.11 -37.92 43.26
C TYR A 41 20.58 -39.15 42.47
N ASN A 42 19.71 -40.17 42.33
CA ASN A 42 20.06 -41.39 41.60
C ASN A 42 20.39 -41.10 40.13
N THR A 43 19.69 -40.14 39.51
CA THR A 43 19.96 -39.74 38.13
C THR A 43 21.29 -39.02 38.00
N LEU A 44 21.55 -38.02 38.84
CA LEU A 44 22.72 -37.13 38.72
C LEU A 44 24.01 -37.78 39.22
N LYS A 45 23.94 -38.72 40.16
CA LYS A 45 25.09 -39.49 40.65
C LYS A 45 25.81 -40.28 39.56
N GLU A 46 25.09 -40.69 38.53
CA GLU A 46 25.65 -41.40 37.37
C GLU A 46 26.20 -40.47 36.29
N THR A 47 26.14 -39.15 36.50
CA THR A 47 26.58 -38.14 35.52
C THR A 47 27.90 -37.50 35.91
N SER A 48 28.55 -36.83 34.96
CA SER A 48 29.72 -35.99 35.24
C SER A 48 29.38 -34.66 35.92
N ASP A 49 28.09 -34.35 36.11
CA ASP A 49 27.61 -33.09 36.67
C ASP A 49 27.66 -33.10 38.20
N LYS A 50 28.89 -33.01 38.72
CA LYS A 50 29.17 -33.01 40.15
C LYS A 50 28.56 -31.82 40.89
N LEU A 51 28.39 -30.67 40.22
CA LEU A 51 27.83 -29.47 40.84
C LEU A 51 26.36 -29.68 41.18
N ASN A 52 25.55 -30.13 40.22
CA ASN A 52 24.13 -30.37 40.45
C ASN A 52 23.88 -31.57 41.37
N TRP A 53 24.73 -32.61 41.28
CA TRP A 53 24.68 -33.71 42.24
C TRP A 53 24.92 -33.23 43.68
N MET A 54 25.92 -32.38 43.90
CA MET A 54 26.21 -31.77 45.20
C MET A 54 25.03 -30.94 45.73
N GLU A 55 24.39 -30.12 44.88
CA GLU A 55 23.22 -29.32 45.29
C GLU A 55 22.03 -30.19 45.71
N VAL A 56 21.81 -31.30 45.03
CA VAL A 56 20.80 -32.30 45.42
C VAL A 56 21.14 -32.90 46.78
N CYS A 57 22.40 -33.26 47.03
CA CYS A 57 22.85 -33.78 48.32
C CYS A 57 22.59 -32.79 49.47
N PHE A 58 22.90 -31.50 49.29
CA PHE A 58 22.59 -30.49 50.32
C PHE A 58 21.09 -30.32 50.54
N THR A 59 20.30 -30.34 49.46
CA THR A 59 18.85 -30.20 49.54
C THR A 59 18.20 -31.41 50.21
N LEU A 60 18.65 -32.63 49.90
CA LEU A 60 18.23 -33.86 50.59
C LEU A 60 18.60 -33.78 52.07
N GLY A 61 19.85 -33.44 52.38
CA GLY A 61 20.34 -33.29 53.74
C GLY A 61 19.50 -32.33 54.58
N ASN A 62 19.21 -31.15 54.04
CA ASN A 62 18.35 -30.17 54.69
C ASN A 62 16.89 -30.61 54.80
N THR A 63 16.36 -31.34 53.81
CA THR A 63 14.99 -31.88 53.84
C THR A 63 14.84 -32.97 54.90
N TYR A 64 15.79 -33.91 55.00
CA TYR A 64 15.84 -34.91 56.07
C TYR A 64 16.02 -34.27 57.45
N LYS A 65 16.81 -33.19 57.55
CA LYS A 65 16.97 -32.40 58.78
C LYS A 65 15.62 -31.81 59.24
N LYS A 66 14.82 -31.25 58.33
CA LYS A 66 13.46 -30.74 58.64
C LYS A 66 12.51 -31.85 59.09
N LEU A 67 12.67 -33.07 58.59
CA LEU A 67 11.93 -34.26 59.01
C LEU A 67 12.48 -34.90 60.29
N SER A 68 13.46 -34.29 60.95
CA SER A 68 14.15 -34.82 62.14
C SER A 68 14.83 -36.18 61.92
N GLN A 69 15.10 -36.56 60.67
CA GLN A 69 15.83 -37.78 60.30
C GLN A 69 17.33 -37.46 60.21
N TYR A 70 17.94 -37.23 61.37
CA TYR A 70 19.28 -36.65 61.43
C TYR A 70 20.41 -37.53 60.87
N GLY A 71 20.26 -38.86 60.89
CA GLY A 71 21.26 -39.78 60.32
C GLY A 71 21.34 -39.70 58.79
N GLU A 72 20.19 -39.70 58.12
CA GLU A 72 20.14 -39.52 56.66
C GLU A 72 20.54 -38.09 56.28
N ALA A 73 20.14 -37.09 57.07
CA ALA A 73 20.58 -35.71 56.87
C ALA A 73 22.11 -35.60 56.86
N GLU A 74 22.78 -36.21 57.84
CA GLU A 74 24.24 -36.20 57.96
C GLU A 74 24.92 -36.83 56.75
N LYS A 75 24.43 -38.00 56.32
CA LYS A 75 24.96 -38.73 55.16
C LYS A 75 25.01 -37.86 53.91
N TYR A 76 23.88 -37.24 53.53
CA TYR A 76 23.82 -36.44 52.31
C TYR A 76 24.58 -35.10 52.45
N LEU A 77 24.57 -34.46 53.62
CA LEU A 77 25.34 -33.24 53.84
C LEU A 77 26.86 -33.49 53.77
N VAL A 78 27.35 -34.60 54.35
CA VAL A 78 28.76 -35.00 54.27
C VAL A 78 29.15 -35.35 52.83
N GLU A 79 28.30 -36.09 52.10
CA GLU A 79 28.54 -36.41 50.70
C GLU A 79 28.64 -35.15 49.83
N GLY A 80 27.74 -34.18 50.01
CA GLY A 80 27.81 -32.88 49.35
C GLY A 80 29.07 -32.08 49.74
N LEU A 81 29.47 -32.12 51.01
CA LEU A 81 30.68 -31.45 51.48
C LEU A 81 31.95 -31.98 50.79
N GLU A 82 32.07 -33.30 50.63
CA GLU A 82 33.22 -33.90 49.95
C GLU A 82 33.29 -33.50 48.47
N ILE A 83 32.14 -33.40 47.79
CA ILE A 83 32.09 -32.89 46.42
C ILE A 83 32.51 -31.41 46.38
N ALA A 84 32.02 -30.59 47.31
CA ALA A 84 32.38 -29.17 47.42
C ALA A 84 33.90 -28.97 47.64
N LYS A 85 34.55 -29.86 48.42
CA LYS A 85 36.00 -29.88 48.61
C LYS A 85 36.74 -30.22 47.31
N GLN A 86 36.28 -31.26 46.59
CA GLN A 86 36.89 -31.66 45.30
C GLN A 86 36.82 -30.54 44.25
N LEU A 87 35.71 -29.82 44.21
CA LEU A 87 35.50 -28.72 43.27
C LEU A 87 36.13 -27.40 43.73
N ASN A 88 36.66 -27.35 44.95
CA ASN A 88 37.25 -26.17 45.58
C ASN A 88 36.34 -24.94 45.49
N LEU A 89 35.09 -25.07 45.96
CA LEU A 89 34.07 -24.03 45.89
C LEU A 89 33.83 -23.39 47.28
N PRO A 90 34.44 -22.24 47.60
CA PRO A 90 34.41 -21.66 48.95
C PRO A 90 32.99 -21.33 49.45
N PHE A 91 32.09 -20.92 48.54
CA PHE A 91 30.69 -20.64 48.86
C PHE A 91 29.96 -21.88 49.37
N TYR A 92 30.08 -23.01 48.66
CA TYR A 92 29.42 -24.26 49.04
C TYR A 92 30.09 -24.91 50.26
N LEU A 93 31.40 -24.75 50.42
CA LEU A 93 32.11 -25.17 51.63
C LEU A 93 31.58 -24.44 52.86
N LYS A 94 31.48 -23.10 52.81
CA LYS A 94 30.88 -22.28 53.89
C LYS A 94 29.51 -22.81 54.29
N ASN A 95 28.61 -22.97 53.31
CA ASN A 95 27.23 -23.39 53.55
C ASN A 95 27.15 -24.82 54.10
N ALA A 96 27.91 -25.76 53.55
CA ALA A 96 27.94 -27.15 54.01
C ALA A 96 28.41 -27.27 55.47
N TYR A 97 29.47 -26.54 55.85
CA TYR A 97 29.94 -26.50 57.24
C TYR A 97 28.91 -25.86 58.18
N SER A 98 28.18 -24.83 57.71
CA SER A 98 27.09 -24.22 58.48
C SER A 98 25.92 -25.20 58.69
N ASP A 99 25.50 -25.90 57.64
CA ASP A 99 24.38 -26.85 57.69
C ASP A 99 24.69 -28.06 58.59
N LEU A 100 25.93 -28.56 58.56
CA LEU A 100 26.42 -29.62 59.44
C LEU A 100 26.55 -29.15 60.90
N SER A 101 26.98 -27.89 61.12
CA SER A 101 27.01 -27.30 62.45
C SER A 101 25.62 -27.28 63.09
N GLU A 102 24.62 -26.78 62.36
CA GLU A 102 23.22 -26.77 62.81
C GLU A 102 22.71 -28.20 63.05
N LEU A 103 23.02 -29.14 62.14
CA LEU A 103 22.62 -30.54 62.29
C LEU A 103 23.20 -31.17 63.57
N TYR A 104 24.49 -31.00 63.85
CA TYR A 104 25.13 -31.55 65.04
C TYR A 104 24.63 -30.90 66.33
N TYR A 105 24.25 -29.63 66.28
CA TYR A 105 23.57 -28.97 67.39
C TYR A 105 22.23 -29.66 67.69
N LEU A 106 21.42 -29.93 66.66
CA LEU A 106 20.14 -30.65 66.78
C LEU A 106 20.29 -32.11 67.24
N GLN A 107 21.41 -32.77 66.92
CA GLN A 107 21.76 -34.10 67.43
C GLN A 107 22.28 -34.11 68.89
N ASN A 108 22.27 -32.97 69.57
CA ASN A 108 22.79 -32.79 70.93
C ASN A 108 24.32 -33.05 71.04
N ARG A 109 25.09 -32.69 70.00
CA ARG A 109 26.55 -32.77 69.93
C ARG A 109 27.19 -31.37 69.82
N PRO A 110 27.08 -30.52 70.85
CA PRO A 110 27.43 -29.10 70.76
C PRO A 110 28.92 -28.84 70.52
N ALA A 111 29.82 -29.69 71.02
CA ALA A 111 31.26 -29.55 70.79
C ALA A 111 31.62 -29.70 69.29
N LEU A 112 30.98 -30.66 68.62
CA LEU A 112 31.17 -30.89 67.18
C LEU A 112 30.49 -29.78 66.37
N ALA A 113 29.29 -29.36 66.77
CA ALA A 113 28.60 -28.22 66.16
C ALA A 113 29.47 -26.95 66.17
N GLN A 114 30.10 -26.64 67.30
CA GLN A 114 30.98 -25.49 67.45
C GLN A 114 32.21 -25.56 66.53
N GLN A 115 32.81 -26.75 66.37
CA GLN A 115 33.93 -26.93 65.45
C GLN A 115 33.53 -26.60 64.01
N TYR A 116 32.41 -27.15 63.54
CA TYR A 116 31.91 -26.91 62.19
C TYR A 116 31.48 -25.44 61.99
N HIS A 117 30.96 -24.79 63.03
CA HIS A 117 30.61 -23.36 63.00
C HIS A 117 31.85 -22.49 62.75
N VAL A 118 32.93 -22.72 63.50
CA VAL A 118 34.20 -21.99 63.35
C VAL A 118 34.80 -22.19 61.96
N VAL A 119 34.74 -23.43 61.44
CA VAL A 119 35.22 -23.71 60.09
C VAL A 119 34.38 -22.98 59.04
N SER A 120 33.05 -22.95 59.17
CA SER A 120 32.19 -22.21 58.24
C SER A 120 32.54 -20.71 58.20
N HIS A 121 32.72 -20.08 59.36
CA HIS A 121 33.06 -18.66 59.46
C HIS A 121 34.44 -18.34 58.86
N SER A 122 35.38 -19.28 58.83
CA SER A 122 36.69 -19.07 58.20
C SER A 122 36.60 -18.81 56.68
N PHE A 123 35.51 -19.25 56.02
CA PHE A 123 35.29 -19.06 54.59
C PHE A 123 34.64 -17.72 54.21
N ASP A 124 34.17 -16.90 55.16
CA ASP A 124 33.51 -15.62 54.88
C ASP A 124 34.39 -14.64 54.07
N ASN A 125 35.66 -14.55 54.45
CA ASN A 125 36.63 -13.66 53.78
C ASN A 125 36.93 -14.10 52.33
N LEU A 126 36.87 -15.41 52.05
CA LEU A 126 37.12 -15.96 50.72
C LEU A 126 35.93 -15.73 49.77
N VAL A 127 34.70 -15.87 50.26
CA VAL A 127 33.48 -15.65 49.48
C VAL A 127 33.34 -14.18 49.09
N ASN A 128 33.54 -13.27 50.05
CA ASN A 128 33.42 -11.82 49.81
C ASN A 128 34.42 -11.30 48.75
N ARG A 129 35.62 -11.88 48.68
CA ARG A 129 36.64 -11.53 47.68
C ARG A 129 36.21 -11.90 46.26
N ASN A 130 35.60 -13.07 46.09
CA ASN A 130 35.15 -13.56 44.78
C ASN A 130 33.93 -12.78 44.28
N GLU A 131 32.97 -12.46 45.15
CA GLU A 131 31.82 -11.62 44.78
C GLU A 131 32.27 -10.24 44.30
N THR A 132 33.25 -9.64 44.98
CA THR A 132 33.83 -8.34 44.57
C THR A 132 34.46 -8.42 43.18
N GLN A 133 35.17 -9.52 42.86
CA GLN A 133 35.74 -9.73 41.52
C GLN A 133 34.67 -9.89 40.45
N THR A 134 33.58 -10.61 40.74
CA THR A 134 32.45 -10.76 39.81
C THR A 134 31.74 -9.43 39.56
N ILE A 135 31.47 -8.65 40.60
CA ILE A 135 30.87 -7.32 40.48
C ILE A 135 31.76 -6.40 39.63
N LEU A 136 33.06 -6.40 39.89
CA LEU A 136 34.01 -5.59 39.14
C LEU A 136 34.12 -6.02 37.67
N PHE A 137 34.16 -7.33 37.40
CA PHE A 137 34.15 -7.87 36.04
C PHE A 137 32.87 -7.47 35.27
N ASN A 138 31.70 -7.61 35.90
CA ASN A 138 30.43 -7.22 35.30
C ASN A 138 30.38 -5.70 35.04
N ALA A 139 30.88 -4.88 35.97
CA ALA A 139 30.97 -3.43 35.79
C ALA A 139 31.87 -3.04 34.60
N PHE A 140 33.00 -3.73 34.40
CA PHE A 140 33.85 -3.51 33.22
C PHE A 140 33.18 -3.94 31.92
N ALA A 141 32.53 -5.11 31.91
CA ALA A 141 31.79 -5.59 30.75
C ALA A 141 30.64 -4.64 30.36
N ASP A 142 29.91 -4.10 31.34
CA ASP A 142 28.83 -3.14 31.11
C ASP A 142 29.35 -1.80 30.57
N TYR A 143 30.52 -1.35 31.05
CA TYR A 143 31.18 -0.14 30.56
C TYR A 143 31.60 -0.29 29.08
N GLU A 144 32.33 -1.35 28.73
CA GLU A 144 32.77 -1.61 27.34
C GLU A 144 31.58 -1.76 26.38
N LYS A 145 30.52 -2.41 26.85
CA LYS A 145 29.27 -2.56 26.11
C LYS A 145 28.58 -1.21 25.88
N ALA A 146 28.55 -0.33 26.88
CA ALA A 146 27.99 1.01 26.74
C ALA A 146 28.80 1.87 25.75
N GLU A 147 30.13 1.76 25.77
CA GLU A 147 31.02 2.47 24.85
C GLU A 147 30.85 1.98 23.41
N SER A 148 30.84 0.65 23.20
CA SER A 148 30.58 0.03 21.89
C SER A 148 29.22 0.42 21.33
N LYS A 149 28.19 0.51 22.20
CA LYS A 149 26.84 0.94 21.81
C LYS A 149 26.82 2.40 21.36
N LYS A 150 27.56 3.31 22.01
CA LYS A 150 27.68 4.71 21.58
C LYS A 150 28.29 4.81 20.18
N GLN A 151 29.38 4.08 19.91
CA GLN A 151 30.01 4.06 18.59
C GLN A 151 29.06 3.49 17.52
N LEU A 152 28.35 2.40 17.83
CA LEU A 152 27.34 1.81 16.95
C LEU A 152 26.18 2.76 16.67
N THR A 153 25.71 3.52 17.67
CA THR A 153 24.64 4.52 17.46
C THR A 153 25.10 5.63 16.53
N GLY A 154 26.32 6.15 16.70
CA GLY A 154 26.89 7.15 15.78
C GLY A 154 26.97 6.64 14.35
N LEU A 155 27.55 5.45 14.15
CA LEU A 155 27.65 4.84 12.82
C LEU A 155 26.27 4.58 12.19
N LYS A 156 25.29 4.13 12.98
CA LYS A 156 23.91 3.91 12.52
C LYS A 156 23.25 5.21 12.06
N THR A 157 23.42 6.31 12.80
CA THR A 157 22.86 7.61 12.38
C THR A 157 23.44 8.09 11.04
N VAL A 158 24.74 7.90 10.81
CA VAL A 158 25.38 8.24 9.52
C VAL A 158 24.88 7.35 8.40
N PHE A 159 24.70 6.05 8.65
CA PHE A 159 24.13 5.12 7.68
C PHE A 159 22.68 5.47 7.33
N ASP A 160 21.85 5.75 8.33
CA ASP A 160 20.45 6.17 8.16
C ASP A 160 20.36 7.49 7.38
N ALA A 161 21.25 8.45 7.62
CA ALA A 161 21.32 9.69 6.83
C ALA A 161 21.67 9.41 5.35
N LYS A 162 22.63 8.52 5.08
CA LYS A 162 23.02 8.15 3.70
C LYS A 162 21.91 7.41 2.96
N THR A 163 21.20 6.50 3.64
CA THR A 163 20.07 5.77 3.04
C THR A 163 18.88 6.70 2.77
N ASN A 164 18.59 7.65 3.65
CA ASN A 164 17.56 8.68 3.42
C ASN A 164 17.93 9.59 2.24
N GLN A 165 19.18 10.00 2.11
CA GLN A 165 19.65 10.76 0.94
C GLN A 165 19.45 9.97 -0.37
N GLN A 166 19.78 8.67 -0.39
CA GLN A 166 19.54 7.82 -1.56
C GLN A 166 18.05 7.68 -1.89
N ARG A 167 17.18 7.51 -0.87
CA ARG A 167 15.72 7.44 -1.07
C ARG A 167 15.17 8.72 -1.70
N ILE A 168 15.60 9.89 -1.23
CA ILE A 168 15.18 11.19 -1.79
C ILE A 168 15.59 11.30 -3.27
N LEU A 169 16.81 10.90 -3.62
CA LEU A 169 17.29 10.92 -5.00
C LEU A 169 16.48 9.99 -5.92
N ILE A 170 16.16 8.77 -5.46
CA ILE A 170 15.34 7.82 -6.22
C ILE A 170 13.94 8.38 -6.46
N VAL A 171 13.29 8.94 -5.43
CA VAL A 171 11.97 9.55 -5.55
C VAL A 171 11.99 10.73 -6.53
N ALA A 172 12.99 11.62 -6.44
CA ALA A 172 13.15 12.73 -7.37
C ALA A 172 13.30 12.26 -8.83
N PHE A 173 14.08 11.20 -9.07
CA PHE A 173 14.25 10.62 -10.40
C PHE A 173 12.94 10.05 -10.97
N ILE A 174 12.15 9.34 -10.14
CA ILE A 174 10.83 8.82 -10.55
C ILE A 174 9.88 9.97 -10.92
N VAL A 175 9.87 11.05 -10.13
CA VAL A 175 9.04 12.24 -10.43
C VAL A 175 9.43 12.86 -11.76
N ILE A 176 10.72 12.98 -12.07
CA ILE A 176 11.20 13.49 -13.36
C ILE A 176 10.72 12.60 -14.52
N ILE A 177 10.84 11.27 -14.39
CA ILE A 177 10.35 10.33 -15.41
C ILE A 177 8.85 10.49 -15.64
N ILE A 178 8.06 10.60 -14.57
CA ILE A 178 6.61 10.79 -14.66
C ILE A 178 6.28 12.09 -15.40
N LEU A 179 6.97 13.19 -15.08
CA LEU A 179 6.80 14.47 -15.76
C LEU A 179 7.14 14.38 -17.26
N LEU A 180 8.23 13.68 -17.61
CA LEU A 180 8.60 13.46 -19.01
C LEU A 180 7.56 12.64 -19.77
N ILE A 181 6.99 11.61 -19.15
CA ILE A 181 5.90 10.81 -19.72
C ILE A 181 4.66 11.68 -19.94
N ILE A 182 4.28 12.51 -18.96
CA ILE A 182 3.14 13.41 -19.09
C ILE A 182 3.34 14.40 -20.24
N ILE A 183 4.52 15.03 -20.32
CA ILE A 183 4.88 15.95 -21.41
C ILE A 183 4.79 15.24 -22.77
N PHE A 184 5.32 14.02 -22.87
CA PHE A 184 5.27 13.22 -24.09
C PHE A 184 3.82 12.92 -24.52
N LEU A 185 2.96 12.52 -23.58
CA LEU A 185 1.55 12.24 -23.85
C LEU A 185 0.79 13.48 -24.32
N ILE A 186 1.01 14.63 -23.67
CA ILE A 186 0.41 15.91 -24.05
C ILE A 186 0.85 16.30 -25.47
N ASN A 187 2.15 16.19 -25.78
CA ASN A 187 2.66 16.56 -27.10
C ASN A 187 2.10 15.64 -28.21
N ASN A 188 1.97 14.33 -27.94
CA ASN A 188 1.39 13.39 -28.90
C ASN A 188 -0.11 13.69 -29.15
N ARG A 189 -0.86 14.05 -28.09
CA ARG A 189 -2.26 14.48 -28.22
C ARG A 189 -2.38 15.80 -28.99
N TYR A 190 -1.52 16.77 -28.67
CA TYR A 190 -1.49 18.07 -29.33
C TYR A 190 -1.22 17.96 -30.83
N THR A 191 -0.22 17.16 -31.22
CA THR A 191 0.11 16.94 -32.63
C THR A 191 -1.03 16.24 -33.38
N THR A 192 -1.70 15.27 -32.77
CA THR A 192 -2.86 14.58 -33.36
C THR A 192 -4.03 15.54 -33.58
N MET A 193 -4.38 16.33 -32.57
CA MET A 193 -5.45 17.34 -32.65
C MET A 193 -5.13 18.41 -33.70
N LYS A 194 -3.87 18.87 -33.76
CA LYS A 194 -3.42 19.85 -34.76
C LYS A 194 -3.63 19.31 -36.18
N LYS A 195 -3.24 18.06 -36.45
CA LYS A 195 -3.43 17.41 -37.76
C LYS A 195 -4.91 17.30 -38.15
N GLN A 196 -5.79 16.96 -37.19
CA GLN A 196 -7.23 16.89 -37.46
C GLN A 196 -7.82 18.27 -37.77
N LYS A 197 -7.45 19.29 -37.00
CA LYS A 197 -7.89 20.67 -37.23
C LYS A 197 -7.42 21.18 -38.59
N GLU A 198 -6.17 20.91 -38.95
CA GLU A 198 -5.62 21.29 -40.25
C GLU A 198 -6.35 20.60 -41.41
N LYS A 199 -6.63 19.29 -41.31
CA LYS A 199 -7.46 18.58 -42.31
C LYS A 199 -8.84 19.18 -42.46
N SER A 200 -9.55 19.43 -41.35
CA SER A 200 -10.89 20.03 -41.39
C SER A 200 -10.87 21.44 -41.99
N LEU A 201 -9.81 22.21 -41.73
CA LEU A 201 -9.65 23.55 -42.27
C LEU A 201 -9.43 23.52 -43.78
N VAL A 202 -8.60 22.59 -44.27
CA VAL A 202 -8.39 22.39 -45.71
C VAL A 202 -9.69 21.97 -46.39
N GLU A 203 -10.46 21.06 -45.79
CA GLU A 203 -11.74 20.60 -46.33
C GLU A 203 -12.78 21.74 -46.42
N ILE A 204 -12.94 22.52 -45.35
CA ILE A 204 -13.80 23.71 -45.33
C ILE A 204 -13.35 24.73 -46.39
N THR A 205 -12.04 24.95 -46.52
CA THR A 205 -11.49 25.88 -47.51
C THR A 205 -11.79 25.42 -48.93
N LYS A 206 -11.68 24.11 -49.19
CA LYS A 206 -12.04 23.52 -50.47
C LYS A 206 -13.53 23.67 -50.77
N LEU A 207 -14.41 23.30 -49.84
CA LEU A 207 -15.85 23.46 -49.99
C LEU A 207 -16.24 24.92 -50.28
N LYS A 208 -15.58 25.87 -49.60
CA LYS A 208 -15.78 27.30 -49.84
C LYS A 208 -15.35 27.71 -51.26
N SER A 209 -14.22 27.21 -51.74
CA SER A 209 -13.74 27.44 -53.11
C SER A 209 -14.68 26.87 -54.17
N ASP A 210 -15.15 25.63 -53.95
CA ASP A 210 -16.07 24.95 -54.85
C ASP A 210 -17.43 25.68 -54.91
N PHE A 211 -17.94 26.12 -53.75
CA PHE A 211 -19.15 26.94 -53.65
C PHE A 211 -19.07 28.24 -54.44
N TYR A 212 -17.97 29.00 -54.30
CA TYR A 212 -17.80 30.25 -55.06
C TYR A 212 -17.68 30.01 -56.56
N THR A 213 -16.98 28.94 -56.96
CA THR A 213 -16.87 28.55 -58.38
C THR A 213 -18.25 28.26 -58.95
N ASN A 214 -19.04 27.43 -58.26
CA ASN A 214 -20.39 27.06 -58.70
C ASN A 214 -21.33 28.27 -58.80
N ILE A 215 -21.37 29.13 -57.78
CA ILE A 215 -22.17 30.37 -57.82
C ILE A 215 -21.76 31.26 -58.99
N THR A 216 -20.46 31.43 -59.22
CA THR A 216 -19.97 32.27 -60.32
C THR A 216 -20.44 31.73 -61.66
N HIS A 217 -20.43 30.41 -61.85
CA HIS A 217 -20.97 29.78 -63.06
C HIS A 217 -22.48 29.98 -63.21
N GLU A 218 -23.24 29.77 -62.14
CA GLU A 218 -24.69 29.92 -62.14
C GLU A 218 -25.14 31.38 -62.36
N PHE A 219 -24.33 32.37 -61.95
CA PHE A 219 -24.55 33.78 -62.28
C PHE A 219 -24.15 34.14 -63.71
N LYS A 220 -23.02 33.61 -64.19
CA LYS A 220 -22.49 33.96 -65.52
C LYS A 220 -23.48 33.61 -66.64
N THR A 221 -24.17 32.49 -66.54
CA THR A 221 -25.12 32.01 -67.57
C THR A 221 -26.29 32.99 -67.81
N PRO A 222 -27.15 33.31 -66.83
CA PRO A 222 -28.25 34.25 -67.03
C PRO A 222 -27.76 35.65 -67.40
N ILE A 223 -26.65 36.13 -66.81
CA ILE A 223 -26.06 37.43 -67.14
C ILE A 223 -25.60 37.48 -68.60
N SER A 224 -24.93 36.44 -69.09
CA SER A 224 -24.45 36.39 -70.48
C SER A 224 -25.62 36.37 -71.46
N ILE A 225 -26.70 35.65 -71.13
CA ILE A 225 -27.93 35.62 -71.94
C ILE A 225 -28.60 37.00 -71.96
N ILE A 226 -28.74 37.65 -70.80
CA ILE A 226 -29.31 39.01 -70.69
C ILE A 226 -28.51 40.01 -71.54
N ILE A 227 -27.18 40.01 -71.41
CA ILE A 227 -26.30 40.92 -72.17
C ILE A 227 -26.44 40.65 -73.68
N GLY A 228 -26.35 39.40 -74.11
CA GLY A 228 -26.44 39.05 -75.53
C GLY A 228 -27.79 39.43 -76.17
N LEU A 229 -28.89 39.20 -75.46
CA LEU A 229 -30.24 39.59 -75.92
C LEU A 229 -30.43 41.11 -75.90
N ALA A 230 -29.93 41.81 -74.87
CA ALA A 230 -30.00 43.27 -74.80
C ALA A 230 -29.20 43.93 -75.93
N GLU A 231 -28.01 43.42 -76.27
CA GLU A 231 -27.23 43.89 -77.42
C GLU A 231 -27.92 43.64 -78.76
N LYS A 232 -28.54 42.46 -78.92
CA LYS A 232 -29.33 42.10 -80.10
C LYS A 232 -30.52 43.05 -80.26
N LEU A 233 -31.29 43.26 -79.19
CA LEU A 233 -32.41 44.20 -79.16
C LEU A 233 -31.96 45.62 -79.51
N LYS A 234 -30.85 46.11 -78.94
CA LYS A 234 -30.31 47.43 -79.24
C LYS A 234 -30.01 47.64 -80.73
N LYS A 235 -29.58 46.58 -81.44
CA LYS A 235 -29.30 46.62 -82.88
C LYS A 235 -30.57 46.57 -83.75
N THR A 236 -31.68 46.03 -83.24
CA THR A 236 -32.96 45.90 -83.98
C THR A 236 -34.00 46.97 -83.63
N ILE A 237 -33.67 47.94 -82.77
CA ILE A 237 -34.50 49.12 -82.50
C ILE A 237 -34.69 49.92 -83.80
N GLY A 238 -35.92 49.91 -84.34
CA GLY A 238 -36.30 50.61 -85.57
C GLY A 238 -36.69 49.70 -86.75
N GLU A 239 -36.45 48.39 -86.66
CA GLU A 239 -36.91 47.41 -87.67
C GLU A 239 -38.34 46.92 -87.35
N SER A 240 -39.15 46.62 -88.39
CA SER A 240 -40.52 46.06 -88.30
C SER A 240 -40.57 44.61 -87.80
N LYS A 241 -39.81 44.27 -86.75
CA LYS A 241 -39.68 42.91 -86.16
C LYS A 241 -40.17 42.87 -84.70
N SER A 242 -41.32 43.52 -84.45
CA SER A 242 -41.87 43.71 -83.10
C SER A 242 -42.07 42.40 -82.31
N ALA A 243 -42.54 41.32 -82.96
CA ALA A 243 -42.80 40.04 -82.28
C ALA A 243 -41.54 39.34 -81.75
N HIS A 244 -40.41 39.40 -82.46
CA HIS A 244 -39.15 38.78 -82.00
C HIS A 244 -38.52 39.56 -80.85
N ASN A 245 -38.65 40.89 -80.86
CA ASN A 245 -38.17 41.73 -79.78
C ASN A 245 -38.94 41.44 -78.47
N LEU A 246 -40.25 41.17 -78.54
CA LEU A 246 -41.07 40.77 -77.39
C LEU A 246 -40.61 39.43 -76.76
N ILE A 247 -40.23 38.44 -77.57
CA ILE A 247 -39.71 37.15 -77.09
C ILE A 247 -38.35 37.33 -76.40
N ASP A 248 -37.45 38.13 -77.00
CA ASP A 248 -36.13 38.42 -76.41
C ASP A 248 -36.28 39.17 -75.07
N LEU A 249 -37.22 40.13 -74.97
CA LEU A 249 -37.57 40.83 -73.73
C LEU A 249 -38.13 39.90 -72.64
N ASP A 250 -39.00 38.95 -73.01
CA ASP A 250 -39.56 37.94 -72.11
C ASP A 250 -38.46 36.98 -71.58
N ILE A 251 -37.50 36.59 -72.41
CA ILE A 251 -36.34 35.80 -71.95
C ILE A 251 -35.47 36.62 -70.98
N ILE A 252 -35.21 37.90 -71.27
CA ILE A 252 -34.48 38.79 -70.34
C ILE A 252 -35.20 38.87 -68.99
N GLY A 253 -36.53 39.04 -69.00
CA GLY A 253 -37.36 39.05 -67.78
C GLY A 253 -37.17 37.79 -66.94
N ARG A 254 -37.35 36.62 -67.56
CA ARG A 254 -37.16 35.32 -66.87
C ARG A 254 -35.74 35.11 -66.34
N GLN A 255 -34.71 35.47 -67.11
CA GLN A 255 -33.32 35.33 -66.63
C GLN A 255 -33.02 36.27 -65.46
N SER A 256 -33.65 37.45 -65.43
CA SER A 256 -33.52 38.41 -64.32
C SER A 256 -34.21 37.92 -63.06
N GLU A 257 -35.39 37.30 -63.18
CA GLU A 257 -36.09 36.64 -62.07
C GLU A 257 -35.27 35.47 -61.50
N ASN A 258 -34.69 34.62 -62.37
CA ASN A 258 -33.83 33.52 -61.95
C ASN A 258 -32.59 34.03 -61.20
N LEU A 259 -31.97 35.12 -61.66
CA LEU A 259 -30.83 35.73 -60.98
C LEU A 259 -31.22 36.29 -59.61
N LEU A 260 -32.37 36.96 -59.52
CA LEU A 260 -32.91 37.47 -58.26
C LEU A 260 -33.19 36.34 -57.26
N PHE A 261 -33.72 35.21 -57.73
CA PHE A 261 -33.91 34.02 -56.91
C PHE A 261 -32.58 33.52 -56.32
N LEU A 262 -31.56 33.34 -57.17
CA LEU A 262 -30.25 32.85 -56.73
C LEU A 262 -29.54 33.80 -55.76
N VAL A 263 -29.67 35.12 -55.96
CA VAL A 263 -29.18 36.13 -55.00
C VAL A 263 -29.88 35.99 -53.64
N ASN A 264 -31.19 35.77 -53.63
CA ASN A 264 -31.95 35.58 -52.40
C ASN A 264 -31.56 34.28 -51.67
N GLU A 265 -31.23 33.21 -52.38
CA GLU A 265 -30.72 31.97 -51.78
C GLU A 265 -29.40 32.20 -51.05
N ILE A 266 -28.44 32.91 -51.67
CA ILE A 266 -27.15 33.23 -51.04
C ILE A 266 -27.33 34.10 -49.80
N LEU A 267 -28.20 35.11 -49.86
CA LEU A 267 -28.54 35.95 -48.71
C LEU A 267 -29.17 35.13 -47.57
N THR A 268 -29.98 34.12 -47.91
CA THR A 268 -30.59 33.22 -46.93
C THR A 268 -29.53 32.36 -46.24
N VAL A 269 -28.60 31.78 -46.99
CA VAL A 269 -27.47 31.02 -46.44
C VAL A 269 -26.59 31.89 -45.53
N SER A 270 -26.30 33.12 -45.93
CA SER A 270 -25.52 34.08 -45.12
C SER A 270 -26.23 34.46 -43.82
N LYS A 271 -27.55 34.65 -43.85
CA LYS A 271 -28.37 34.91 -42.66
C LYS A 271 -28.40 33.72 -41.70
N ILE A 272 -28.41 32.49 -42.21
CA ILE A 272 -28.34 31.26 -41.39
C ILE A 272 -26.99 31.16 -40.67
N GLN A 273 -25.88 31.49 -41.34
CA GLN A 273 -24.55 31.45 -40.73
C GLN A 273 -24.32 32.52 -39.65
N THR A 274 -25.04 33.64 -39.70
CA THR A 274 -24.88 34.76 -38.76
C THR A 274 -25.88 34.74 -37.59
N ARG A 275 -27.05 34.08 -37.74
CA ARG A 275 -28.00 33.90 -36.63
C ARG A 275 -27.60 32.73 -35.72
N ASN A 276 -26.83 33.05 -34.68
CA ASN A 276 -26.49 32.12 -33.59
C ASN A 276 -27.64 31.77 -32.63
N ARG A 277 -28.91 32.12 -32.91
CA ARG A 277 -30.05 31.79 -32.05
C ARG A 277 -31.27 31.38 -32.86
N ILE A 278 -31.42 30.07 -33.03
CA ILE A 278 -32.69 29.44 -33.38
C ILE A 278 -33.68 29.84 -32.28
N HIS A 279 -34.74 30.59 -32.63
CA HIS A 279 -35.84 30.83 -31.72
C HIS A 279 -36.72 29.59 -31.73
N TRP A 280 -36.49 28.72 -30.74
CA TRP A 280 -37.37 27.57 -30.51
C TRP A 280 -38.73 28.08 -30.10
N VAL A 281 -39.75 27.69 -30.85
CA VAL A 281 -41.16 27.93 -30.53
C VAL A 281 -41.83 26.57 -30.37
N ASN A 282 -42.58 26.39 -29.29
CA ASN A 282 -43.49 25.25 -29.17
C ASN A 282 -44.68 25.52 -30.09
N GLY A 283 -44.75 24.81 -31.21
CA GLY A 283 -45.86 24.87 -32.16
C GLY A 283 -46.45 23.49 -32.37
N ASN A 284 -47.78 23.41 -32.55
CA ASN A 284 -48.42 22.18 -32.99
C ASN A 284 -48.12 21.97 -34.48
N ILE A 285 -47.23 21.02 -34.78
CA ILE A 285 -46.82 20.70 -36.15
C ILE A 285 -47.99 20.18 -37.00
N VAL A 286 -48.94 19.46 -36.40
CA VAL A 286 -50.14 18.96 -37.08
C VAL A 286 -51.00 20.13 -37.55
N SER A 287 -51.22 21.12 -36.69
CA SER A 287 -51.96 22.34 -37.05
C SER A 287 -51.27 23.12 -38.18
N HIS A 288 -49.95 23.23 -38.14
CA HIS A 288 -49.20 23.92 -39.19
C HIS A 288 -49.23 23.16 -40.53
N LEU A 289 -49.03 21.84 -40.50
CA LEU A 289 -49.10 21.00 -41.70
C LEU A 289 -50.51 20.94 -42.28
N ARG A 290 -51.55 20.99 -41.44
CA ARG A 290 -52.95 21.07 -41.86
C ARG A 290 -53.26 22.41 -42.54
N TYR A 291 -52.73 23.51 -42.03
CA TYR A 291 -52.79 24.81 -42.71
C TYR A 291 -52.09 24.78 -44.07
N LEU A 292 -50.88 24.20 -44.14
CA LEU A 292 -50.18 24.08 -45.42
C LEU A 292 -50.96 23.21 -46.41
N HIS A 293 -51.53 22.09 -45.95
CA HIS A 293 -52.40 21.24 -46.77
C HIS A 293 -53.56 22.04 -47.36
N SER A 294 -54.28 22.83 -46.55
CA SER A 294 -55.44 23.58 -47.03
C SER A 294 -55.09 24.62 -48.10
N CYS A 295 -53.89 25.23 -48.03
CA CYS A 295 -53.42 26.15 -49.07
C CYS A 295 -53.30 25.53 -50.47
N PHE A 296 -53.18 24.20 -50.58
CA PHE A 296 -52.98 23.49 -51.85
C PHE A 296 -54.18 22.62 -52.28
N VAL A 297 -55.26 22.58 -51.50
CA VAL A 297 -56.46 21.79 -51.83
C VAL A 297 -57.05 22.24 -53.16
N ASP A 298 -57.27 23.54 -53.35
CA ASP A 298 -57.86 24.10 -54.58
C ASP A 298 -57.01 23.79 -55.83
N PHE A 299 -55.69 23.77 -55.67
CA PHE A 299 -54.75 23.41 -56.74
C PHE A 299 -54.79 21.91 -57.06
N ALA A 300 -54.96 21.07 -56.04
CA ALA A 300 -55.12 19.63 -56.22
C ALA A 300 -56.44 19.30 -56.93
N GLU A 301 -57.52 20.00 -56.58
CA GLU A 301 -58.82 19.85 -57.25
C GLU A 301 -58.77 20.24 -58.72
N THR A 302 -58.14 21.36 -59.06
CA THR A 302 -57.96 21.78 -60.47
C THR A 302 -57.18 20.75 -61.28
N LYS A 303 -56.25 20.04 -60.65
CA LYS A 303 -55.49 18.95 -61.28
C LYS A 303 -56.11 17.56 -61.12
N LYS A 304 -57.29 17.45 -60.49
CA LYS A 304 -57.98 16.20 -60.16
C LYS A 304 -57.11 15.20 -59.39
N ILE A 305 -56.30 15.71 -58.45
CA ILE A 305 -55.42 14.90 -57.60
C ILE A 305 -56.08 14.72 -56.24
N THR A 306 -56.23 13.47 -55.79
CA THR A 306 -56.72 13.16 -54.44
C THR A 306 -55.67 13.55 -53.40
N TYR A 307 -55.92 14.62 -52.66
CA TYR A 307 -54.96 15.17 -51.68
C TYR A 307 -55.52 15.13 -50.26
N LEU A 308 -55.16 14.08 -49.53
CA LEU A 308 -55.67 13.80 -48.17
C LEU A 308 -54.60 14.07 -47.11
N PHE A 309 -55.02 14.66 -45.98
CA PHE A 309 -54.16 14.85 -44.81
C PHE A 309 -54.61 13.93 -43.67
N HIS A 310 -53.70 13.07 -43.20
CA HIS A 310 -53.93 12.17 -42.06
C HIS A 310 -52.92 12.49 -40.96
N SER A 311 -53.39 12.56 -39.70
CA SER A 311 -52.55 12.65 -38.50
C SER A 311 -53.06 11.68 -37.44
N SER A 312 -52.15 11.01 -36.74
CA SER A 312 -52.46 10.08 -35.64
C SER A 312 -52.65 10.78 -34.30
N THR A 313 -52.42 12.10 -34.24
CA THR A 313 -52.58 12.96 -33.06
C THR A 313 -53.13 14.33 -33.50
N ASP A 314 -53.89 15.00 -32.63
CA ASP A 314 -54.56 16.28 -32.92
C ASP A 314 -53.64 17.52 -32.88
#